data_AF-A0AAV6LVF2-F1
#
_entry.id   AF-A0AAV6LVF2-F1
#
_cell.length_a   1.000
_cell.length_b   1.000
_cell.length_c   1.000
_cell.angle_alpha   90.00
_cell.angle_beta   90.00
_cell.angle_gamma   90.00
#
_symmetry.space_group_name_H-M   'P 1'
#
loop_
_entity.id
_entity.type
_entity.pdbx_description
1 polymer ?
#
loop_
_entity_poly.entity_id
_entity_poly.type
_entity_poly.pdbx_seq_one_letter_code
_entity_poly.pdbx_strand_id
1 'polypeptide(L)'
;MGIRLPSILLNAKQILKMQAKSARNQSNVPKGHIAVYVGEIQRKRFVVPISYLKHPSFVDLLNRSEEEFGFCHPFGGLTIPCREYDFLNLTDRLHRS
;
A
#
# COMPACT_ATOMS: atom_id res chain seq x y z
N MET A 1 24.31 -30.40 -36.66
CA MET A 1 23.45 -29.21 -36.86
C MET A 1 23.23 -28.55 -35.51
N GLY A 2 23.99 -27.48 -35.19
CA GLY A 2 23.87 -26.77 -33.92
C GLY A 2 23.03 -25.50 -34.10
N ILE A 3 21.89 -25.42 -33.42
CA ILE A 3 21.06 -24.22 -33.43
C ILE A 3 21.76 -23.10 -32.64
N ARG A 4 22.17 -22.05 -33.34
CA ARG A 4 22.67 -20.81 -32.72
C ARG A 4 21.48 -20.03 -32.20
N LEU A 5 21.32 -19.98 -30.87
CA LEU A 5 20.30 -19.16 -30.22
C LEU A 5 20.64 -17.67 -30.39
N PRO A 6 19.77 -16.85 -31.01
CA PRO A 6 20.02 -15.42 -31.14
C PRO A 6 19.95 -14.72 -29.78
N SER A 7 20.86 -13.78 -29.57
CA SER A 7 21.08 -12.96 -28.36
C SER A 7 19.87 -12.11 -27.91
N ILE A 8 18.75 -12.17 -28.64
CA ILE A 8 17.51 -11.44 -28.38
C ILE A 8 16.84 -11.90 -27.08
N LEU A 9 17.06 -13.15 -26.64
CA LEU A 9 16.48 -13.67 -25.40
C LEU A 9 17.11 -13.08 -24.11
N LEU A 10 18.25 -12.37 -24.21
CA LEU A 10 18.88 -11.71 -23.06
C LEU A 10 18.13 -10.43 -22.64
N ASN A 11 17.54 -9.71 -23.60
CA ASN A 11 16.76 -8.49 -23.31
C ASN A 11 15.39 -8.81 -22.67
N ALA A 12 14.80 -9.96 -22.98
CA ALA A 12 13.54 -10.39 -22.36
C ALA A 12 13.67 -10.55 -20.83
N LYS A 13 14.84 -11.01 -20.35
CA LYS A 13 15.12 -11.07 -18.90
C LYS A 13 15.15 -9.69 -18.26
N GLN A 14 15.62 -8.65 -18.96
CA GLN A 14 15.64 -7.28 -18.42
C GLN A 14 14.25 -6.67 -18.35
N ILE A 15 13.38 -6.92 -19.35
CA ILE A 15 12.00 -6.42 -19.38
C ILE A 15 11.16 -7.03 -18.23
N LEU A 16 11.26 -8.33 -18.00
CA LEU A 16 10.60 -9.00 -16.86
C LEU A 16 11.15 -8.51 -15.50
N LYS A 17 12.44 -8.16 -15.43
CA LYS A 17 13.07 -7.64 -14.19
C LYS A 17 12.62 -6.21 -13.85
N MET A 18 12.17 -5.42 -14.83
CA MET A 18 11.64 -4.07 -14.58
C MET A 18 10.20 -4.11 -14.05
N GLN A 19 9.35 -5.04 -14.52
CA GLN A 19 8.00 -5.22 -13.98
C GLN A 19 8.02 -5.74 -12.53
N ALA A 20 8.96 -6.65 -12.21
CA ALA A 20 9.15 -7.15 -10.85
C ALA A 20 9.73 -6.11 -9.86
N LYS A 21 10.31 -5.00 -10.36
CA LYS A 21 10.80 -3.90 -9.51
C LYS A 21 9.68 -2.95 -9.07
N SER A 22 8.61 -2.80 -9.84
CA SER A 22 7.45 -1.99 -9.45
C SER A 22 6.69 -2.63 -8.27
N ALA A 23 6.60 -3.96 -8.24
CA ALA A 23 6.02 -4.69 -7.11
C ALA A 23 6.93 -4.78 -5.88
N ARG A 24 8.25 -4.55 -6.02
CA ARG A 24 9.22 -4.70 -4.91
C ARG A 24 9.26 -3.53 -3.93
N ASN A 25 8.60 -2.42 -4.24
CA ASN A 25 8.40 -1.31 -3.29
C ASN A 25 7.16 -1.50 -2.41
N GLN A 26 6.45 -2.63 -2.52
CA GLN A 26 5.56 -3.10 -1.47
C GLN A 26 6.43 -3.56 -0.30
N SER A 27 6.91 -2.59 0.50
CA SER A 27 7.75 -2.83 1.66
C SER A 27 7.09 -3.88 2.54
N ASN A 28 7.66 -5.07 2.61
CA ASN A 28 7.47 -6.11 3.63
C ASN A 28 6.24 -5.93 4.54
N VAL A 29 5.03 -5.93 3.98
CA VAL A 29 3.81 -5.91 4.79
C VAL A 29 3.54 -7.37 5.13
N PRO A 30 3.57 -7.75 6.42
CA PRO A 30 3.26 -9.12 6.80
C PRO A 30 1.83 -9.47 6.36
N LYS A 31 1.59 -10.75 6.08
CA LYS A 31 0.25 -11.22 5.72
C LYS A 31 -0.75 -10.82 6.82
N GLY A 32 -1.95 -10.40 6.40
CA GLY A 32 -2.97 -9.89 7.33
C GLY A 32 -2.76 -8.44 7.79
N HIS A 33 -1.85 -7.70 7.16
CA HIS A 33 -1.69 -6.27 7.39
C HIS A 33 -1.82 -5.49 6.08
N ILE A 34 -2.07 -4.19 6.18
CA ILE A 34 -2.14 -3.25 5.06
C ILE A 34 -1.22 -2.06 5.33
N ALA A 35 -0.71 -1.45 4.26
CA ALA A 35 -0.02 -0.18 4.33
C ALA A 35 -1.01 0.98 4.18
N VAL A 36 -0.99 1.91 5.13
CA VAL A 36 -1.82 3.10 5.16
C VAL A 36 -0.90 4.32 5.20
N TYR A 37 -1.16 5.28 4.33
CA TYR A 37 -0.44 6.55 4.26
C TYR A 37 -1.30 7.62 4.91
N VAL A 38 -0.81 8.23 5.98
CA VAL A 38 -1.55 9.21 6.78
C VAL A 38 -0.81 10.54 6.74
N GLY A 39 -1.56 11.63 6.55
CA GLY A 39 -1.06 13.00 6.59
C GLY A 39 -1.32 13.77 5.28
N GLU A 40 -1.60 15.06 5.44
CA GLU A 40 -1.90 15.98 4.33
C GLU A 40 -0.63 16.40 3.57
N ILE A 41 0.42 16.82 4.29
CA ILE A 41 1.68 17.34 3.73
C ILE A 41 2.78 16.27 3.72
N GLN A 42 2.94 15.57 4.83
CA GLN A 42 3.88 14.45 4.97
C GLN A 42 3.10 13.17 5.13
N ARG A 43 2.99 12.40 4.04
CA ARG A 43 2.32 11.10 4.05
C ARG A 43 3.22 10.06 4.71
N LYS A 44 3.02 9.85 6.00
CA LYS A 44 3.73 8.84 6.76
C LYS A 44 3.07 7.48 6.59
N ARG A 45 3.89 6.46 6.37
CA ARG A 45 3.43 5.09 6.19
C ARG A 45 3.27 4.39 7.53
N PHE A 46 2.08 3.85 7.75
CA PHE A 46 1.72 2.97 8.86
C PHE A 46 1.35 1.59 8.32
N VAL A 47 1.60 0.56 9.13
CA VAL A 47 1.19 -0.81 8.84
C VAL A 47 0.19 -1.21 9.90
N VAL A 48 -1.04 -1.49 9.49
CA VAL A 48 -2.13 -1.85 10.42
C VAL A 48 -2.71 -3.23 10.07
N PRO A 49 -3.20 -4.00 11.05
CA PRO A 49 -3.88 -5.26 10.78
C PRO A 49 -5.14 -5.05 9.94
N ILE A 50 -5.46 -6.03 9.08
CA ILE A 50 -6.72 -6.04 8.31
C ILE A 50 -7.96 -6.08 9.21
N SER A 51 -7.83 -6.52 10.46
CA SER A 51 -8.93 -6.56 11.44
C SER A 51 -9.51 -5.18 11.71
N TYR A 52 -8.69 -4.11 11.61
CA TYR A 52 -9.17 -2.74 11.84
C TYR A 52 -10.13 -2.28 10.75
N LEU A 53 -10.03 -2.80 9.53
CA LEU A 53 -10.96 -2.50 8.44
C LEU A 53 -12.40 -2.91 8.74
N LYS A 54 -12.62 -3.84 9.70
CA LYS A 54 -13.97 -4.27 10.10
C LYS A 54 -14.60 -3.37 11.14
N HIS A 55 -13.84 -2.50 11.80
CA HIS A 55 -14.39 -1.62 12.80
C HIS A 55 -15.12 -0.45 12.15
N PRO A 56 -16.32 -0.10 12.62
CA PRO A 56 -17.12 0.98 12.04
C PRO A 56 -16.37 2.31 12.00
N SER A 57 -15.62 2.64 13.06
CA SER A 57 -14.83 3.87 13.11
C SER A 57 -13.71 3.94 12.06
N PHE A 58 -13.16 2.79 11.65
CA PHE A 58 -12.18 2.75 10.58
C PHE A 58 -12.87 2.83 9.21
N VAL A 59 -14.01 2.15 9.04
CA VAL A 59 -14.83 2.22 7.81
C VAL A 59 -15.29 3.64 7.52
N ASP A 60 -15.75 4.38 8.52
CA ASP A 60 -16.11 5.81 8.35
C ASP A 60 -14.93 6.64 7.84
N LEU A 61 -13.73 6.28 8.29
CA LEU A 61 -12.49 6.95 7.90
C LEU A 61 -12.09 6.59 6.47
N LEU A 62 -12.32 5.34 6.04
CA LEU A 62 -12.17 4.90 4.66
C LEU A 62 -13.13 5.64 3.74
N ASN A 63 -14.41 5.74 4.12
CA ASN A 63 -15.43 6.40 3.30
C ASN A 63 -15.06 7.87 3.04
N ARG A 64 -14.59 8.58 4.08
CA ARG A 64 -14.07 9.95 3.92
C ARG A 64 -12.85 10.01 3.01
N SER A 65 -11.95 9.04 3.13
CA SER A 65 -10.75 8.96 2.30
C SER A 65 -11.10 8.68 0.83
N GLU A 66 -12.12 7.85 0.58
CA GLU A 66 -12.65 7.57 -0.74
C GLU A 66 -13.34 8.79 -1.35
N GLU A 67 -14.09 9.57 -0.58
CA GLU A 67 -14.72 10.80 -1.08
C GLU A 67 -13.68 11.84 -1.51
N GLU A 68 -12.54 11.93 -0.81
CA GLU A 68 -11.49 12.92 -1.11
C GLU A 68 -10.51 12.47 -2.20
N PHE A 69 -10.06 11.22 -2.15
CA PHE A 69 -9.02 10.70 -3.06
C PHE A 69 -9.55 9.71 -4.11
N GLY A 70 -10.81 9.29 -4.02
CA GLY A 70 -11.35 8.19 -4.79
C GLY A 70 -10.56 6.90 -4.55
N PHE A 71 -10.47 6.09 -5.59
CA PHE A 71 -9.65 4.87 -5.62
C PHE A 71 -8.24 5.07 -6.18
N CYS A 72 -7.91 6.29 -6.62
CA CYS A 72 -6.67 6.60 -7.30
C CYS A 72 -5.60 7.08 -6.31
N HIS A 73 -4.97 6.14 -5.61
CA HIS A 73 -3.89 6.48 -4.68
C HIS A 73 -2.51 6.44 -5.36
N PRO A 74 -1.75 7.55 -5.38
CA PRO A 74 -0.46 7.62 -6.07
C PRO A 74 0.62 6.71 -5.46
N PHE A 75 0.45 6.30 -4.19
CA PHE A 75 1.39 5.44 -3.47
C PHE A 75 1.02 3.95 -3.50
N GLY A 76 0.03 3.57 -4.31
CA GLY A 76 -0.39 2.17 -4.47
C GLY A 76 -0.92 1.50 -3.19
N GLY A 77 -1.34 2.30 -2.21
CA GLY A 77 -1.90 1.86 -0.94
C GLY A 77 -2.93 2.86 -0.43
N LEU A 78 -3.59 2.52 0.68
CA LEU A 78 -4.67 3.33 1.24
C LEU A 78 -4.11 4.67 1.72
N THR A 79 -4.63 5.78 1.21
CA THR A 79 -4.26 7.13 1.67
C THR A 79 -5.40 7.71 2.47
N ILE A 80 -5.10 8.21 3.66
CA ILE A 80 -6.07 8.73 4.60
C ILE A 80 -5.82 10.23 4.84
N PRO A 81 -6.82 11.11 4.60
CA PRO A 81 -6.76 12.53 4.92
C PRO A 81 -7.10 12.74 6.40
N CYS A 82 -6.19 12.33 7.27
CA CYS A 82 -6.30 12.70 8.68
C CYS A 82 -4.93 13.04 9.24
N ARG A 83 -4.94 13.75 10.36
CA ARG A 83 -3.71 14.06 11.07
C ARG A 83 -3.15 12.77 11.66
N GLU A 84 -1.82 12.67 11.66
CA GLU A 84 -1.11 11.51 12.23
C GLU A 84 -1.56 11.22 13.67
N TYR A 85 -1.75 12.26 14.48
CA TYR A 85 -2.19 12.14 15.86
C TYR A 85 -3.57 11.47 16.00
N ASP A 86 -4.54 11.86 15.16
CA ASP A 86 -5.90 11.31 15.21
C ASP A 86 -5.92 9.84 14.78
N PHE A 87 -5.11 9.50 13.76
CA PHE A 87 -4.95 8.11 13.33
C PHE A 87 -4.34 7.23 14.42
N LEU A 88 -3.29 7.73 15.10
CA LEU A 88 -2.64 7.02 16.20
C LEU A 88 -3.60 6.80 17.37
N ASN A 89 -4.35 7.83 17.76
CA ASN A 89 -5.36 7.71 18.82
C ASN A 89 -6.45 6.69 18.45
N LEU A 90 -6.90 6.69 17.20
CA LEU A 90 -7.88 5.72 16.73
C LEU A 90 -7.31 4.30 16.71
N THR A 91 -6.07 4.13 16.24
CA THR A 91 -5.43 2.80 16.25
C THR A 91 -5.13 2.28 17.65
N ASP A 92 -4.80 3.14 18.62
CA ASP A 92 -4.66 2.74 20.04
C ASP A 92 -6.01 2.28 20.62
N ARG A 93 -7.10 3.00 20.32
CA ARG A 93 -8.46 2.60 20.74
C ARG A 93 -8.90 1.29 20.11
N LEU A 94 -8.61 1.07 18.83
CA LEU A 94 -8.90 -0.19 18.13
C LEU A 94 -8.05 -1.35 18.64
N HIS A 95 -6.83 -1.09 19.11
CA HIS A 95 -5.98 -2.13 19.68
C HIS A 95 -6.52 -2.66 21.02
N ARG A 96 -7.21 -1.81 21.77
CA ARG A 96 -7.81 -2.15 23.08
C ARG A 96 -9.22 -2.71 23.00
N SER A 97 -9.85 -2.65 21.82
CA SER A 97 -11.21 -3.12 21.58
C SER A 97 -11.26 -4.58 21.14
#